data_AF-A0A1C5UIU7-F1
#
_entry.id   AF-A0A1C5UIU7-F1
#
_cell.length_a   1.000
_cell.length_b   1.000
_cell.length_c   1.000
_cell.angle_alpha   90.00
_cell.angle_beta   90.00
_cell.angle_gamma   90.00
#
_symmetry.space_group_name_H-M   'P 1'
#
loop_
_entity.id
_entity.type
_entity.pdbx_description
1 polymer ?
#
loop_
_entity_poly.entity_id
_entity_poly.type
_entity_poly.pdbx_seq_one_letter_code
_entity_poly.pdbx_strand_id
1 'polypeptide(L)'
;MHSSVLAKRVHELKETQKGVEFMCYEMEKIYSEGMESGEKCGELKKAKEIALSMAEEGMDVKMIARLVKVNEKEVQKWIDESLCVMK
;
A
#
# COMPACT_ATOMS: atom_id res chain seq x y z
N MET A 1 32.43 -19.65 15.15
CA MET A 1 32.13 -19.25 13.76
C MET A 1 32.31 -17.75 13.63
N HIS A 2 33.47 -17.29 13.14
CA HIS A 2 33.62 -15.92 12.63
C HIS A 2 34.02 -16.02 11.17
N SER A 3 33.11 -15.64 10.27
CA SER A 3 33.41 -15.56 8.85
C SER A 3 34.13 -14.23 8.59
N SER A 4 35.39 -14.32 8.14
CA SER A 4 36.17 -13.16 7.72
C SER A 4 35.51 -12.40 6.58
N VAL A 5 34.74 -13.09 5.74
CA VAL A 5 33.97 -12.48 4.65
C VAL A 5 32.81 -11.64 5.19
N LEU A 6 32.06 -12.16 6.17
CA LEU A 6 30.97 -11.39 6.79
C LEU A 6 31.50 -10.17 7.54
N ALA A 7 32.61 -10.31 8.29
CA ALA A 7 33.23 -9.21 9.02
C ALA A 7 33.62 -8.05 8.09
N LYS A 8 34.22 -8.37 6.93
CA LYS A 8 34.59 -7.34 5.93
C LYS A 8 33.36 -6.62 5.35
N ARG A 9 32.33 -7.36 4.96
CA ARG A 9 31.09 -6.76 4.41
C ARG A 9 30.38 -5.88 5.43
N VAL A 10 30.33 -6.30 6.69
CA VAL A 10 29.73 -5.50 7.77
C VAL A 10 30.55 -4.23 8.00
N HIS A 11 31.88 -4.31 8.00
CA HIS A 11 32.73 -3.13 8.12
C HIS A 11 32.51 -2.17 6.94
N GLU A 12 32.47 -2.67 5.70
CA GLU A 12 32.19 -1.86 4.52
C GLU A 12 30.85 -1.13 4.63
N LEU A 13 29.79 -1.81 5.03
CA LEU A 13 28.45 -1.23 5.13
C LEU A 13 28.27 -0.28 6.33
N LYS A 14 28.88 -0.59 7.47
CA LYS A 14 28.61 0.11 8.74
C LYS A 14 29.64 1.18 9.09
N GLU A 15 30.89 1.00 8.69
CA GLU A 15 32.01 1.82 9.18
C GLU A 15 32.61 2.71 8.09
N THR A 16 32.42 2.38 6.80
CA THR A 16 32.86 3.26 5.71
C THR A 16 31.79 4.30 5.38
N GLN A 17 32.20 5.53 5.09
CA GLN A 17 31.29 6.62 4.73
C GLN A 17 30.36 6.23 3.57
N LYS A 18 30.93 5.62 2.52
CA LYS A 18 30.19 5.16 1.35
C LYS A 18 29.15 4.10 1.70
N GLY A 19 29.48 3.17 2.59
CA GLY A 19 28.55 2.14 3.05
C GLY A 19 27.39 2.73 3.86
N VAL A 20 27.69 3.65 4.77
CA VAL A 20 26.69 4.33 5.60
C VAL A 20 25.74 5.16 4.73
N GLU A 21 26.27 5.96 3.80
CA GLU A 21 25.46 6.75 2.86
C GLU A 21 24.56 5.86 2.01
N PHE A 22 25.10 4.76 1.49
CA PHE A 22 24.32 3.78 0.73
C PHE A 22 23.19 3.19 1.57
N MET A 23 23.46 2.79 2.81
CA MET A 23 22.44 2.25 3.71
C MET A 23 21.36 3.28 4.04
N CYS A 24 21.74 4.53 4.31
CA CYS A 24 20.78 5.61 4.58
C CYS A 24 19.83 5.82 3.40
N TYR A 25 20.37 5.88 2.17
CA TYR A 25 19.56 6.05 0.96
C TYR A 25 18.60 4.88 0.74
N GLU A 26 19.08 3.64 0.84
CA GLU A 26 18.22 2.46 0.68
C GLU A 26 17.13 2.40 1.76
N MET A 27 17.43 2.79 3.01
CA MET A 27 16.42 2.89 4.05
C MET A 27 15.39 3.97 3.74
N GLU A 28 15.82 5.17 3.36
CA GLU A 28 14.93 6.28 3.03
C GLU A 28 13.99 5.90 1.88
N LYS A 29 14.51 5.23 0.86
CA LYS A 29 13.73 4.68 -0.25
C LYS A 29 12.64 3.72 0.23
N ILE A 30 12.97 2.77 1.10
CA ILE A 30 11.99 1.81 1.66
C ILE A 30 10.91 2.56 2.45
N TYR A 31 11.29 3.56 3.25
CA TYR A 31 10.32 4.36 4.00
C TYR A 31 9.40 5.16 3.07
N SER A 32 9.94 5.79 2.02
CA SER A 32 9.13 6.55 1.06
C SER A 32 8.18 5.66 0.28
N GLU A 33 8.65 4.51 -0.21
CA GLU A 33 7.82 3.53 -0.92
C GLU A 33 6.73 2.94 0.00
N GLY A 34 7.10 2.66 1.26
CA GLY A 34 6.16 2.22 2.29
C GLY A 34 5.09 3.26 2.61
N MET A 35 5.47 4.54 2.68
CA MET A 35 4.54 5.64 2.92
C MET A 35 3.57 5.83 1.76
N GLU A 36 4.06 5.89 0.52
CA GLU A 36 3.24 6.07 -0.68
C GLU A 36 2.26 4.89 -0.87
N SER A 37 2.76 3.66 -0.72
CA SER A 37 1.91 2.46 -0.81
C SER A 37 0.87 2.40 0.31
N GLY A 38 1.25 2.81 1.52
CA GLY A 38 0.35 2.92 2.67
C GLY A 38 -0.76 3.96 2.46
N GLU A 39 -0.41 5.15 1.99
CA GLU A 39 -1.36 6.23 1.69
C GLU A 39 -2.36 5.78 0.62
N LYS A 40 -1.87 5.23 -0.51
CA LYS A 40 -2.71 4.70 -1.58
C LYS A 40 -3.61 3.57 -1.10
N CYS A 41 -3.12 2.67 -0.26
CA CYS A 41 -3.92 1.59 0.31
C CYS A 41 -5.02 2.14 1.24
N GLY A 42 -4.69 3.14 2.06
CA GLY A 42 -5.64 3.81 2.94
C GLY A 42 -6.74 4.55 2.18
N GLU A 43 -6.38 5.29 1.13
CA GLU A 43 -7.33 5.97 0.25
C GLU A 43 -8.29 4.98 -0.42
N LEU A 44 -7.76 3.89 -0.98
CA LEU A 44 -8.58 2.85 -1.61
C LEU A 44 -9.50 2.14 -0.62
N LYS A 45 -9.03 1.88 0.61
CA LYS A 45 -9.85 1.27 1.66
C LYS A 45 -11.00 2.19 2.05
N LYS A 46 -10.74 3.48 2.26
CA LYS A 46 -11.76 4.48 2.56
C LYS A 46 -12.75 4.64 1.41
N ALA A 47 -12.26 4.67 0.17
CA ALA A 47 -13.10 4.69 -1.03
C ALA A 47 -14.03 3.47 -1.09
N LYS A 48 -13.51 2.28 -0.78
CA LYS A 48 -14.30 1.03 -0.72
C LYS A 48 -15.39 1.10 0.36
N GLU A 49 -15.06 1.52 1.57
CA GLU A 49 -16.02 1.63 2.68
C GLU A 49 -17.15 2.62 2.36
N ILE A 50 -16.82 3.78 1.77
CA ILE A 50 -17.82 4.77 1.33
C ILE A 50 -18.68 4.21 0.20
N ALA A 51 -18.07 3.56 -0.79
CA ALA A 51 -18.79 2.97 -1.92
C ALA A 51 -19.80 1.90 -1.47
N LEU A 52 -19.40 1.05 -0.51
CA LEU A 52 -20.28 0.03 0.07
C LEU A 52 -21.43 0.66 0.86
N SER A 53 -21.15 1.67 1.71
CA SER A 53 -22.18 2.38 2.46
C SER A 53 -23.23 3.03 1.53
N MET A 54 -22.78 3.67 0.45
CA MET A 54 -23.67 4.24 -0.56
C MET A 54 -24.50 3.17 -1.30
N ALA A 55 -23.90 2.01 -1.59
CA ALA A 55 -24.60 0.89 -2.21
C ALA A 55 -25.67 0.29 -1.27
N GLU A 56 -25.37 0.19 0.04
CA GLU A 56 -26.33 -0.22 1.07
C GLU A 56 -27.51 0.75 1.17
N GLU A 57 -27.28 2.05 0.97
CA GLU A 57 -28.32 3.07 0.86
C GLU A 57 -29.10 3.03 -0.47
N GLY A 58 -28.76 2.11 -1.38
CA GLY A 58 -29.48 1.87 -2.63
C GLY A 58 -29.06 2.79 -3.78
N MET A 59 -27.91 3.45 -3.69
CA MET A 59 -27.39 4.25 -4.80
C MET A 59 -26.91 3.39 -5.98
N ASP A 60 -27.06 3.94 -7.19
CA ASP A 60 -26.62 3.27 -8.41
C ASP A 60 -25.09 3.25 -8.54
N VAL A 61 -24.54 2.12 -9.03
CA VAL A 61 -23.10 1.87 -9.20
C VAL A 61 -22.41 2.97 -10.03
N LYS A 62 -23.08 3.50 -11.06
CA LYS A 62 -22.54 4.57 -11.90
C LYS A 62 -22.40 5.89 -11.14
N MET A 63 -23.34 6.18 -10.25
CA MET A 63 -23.29 7.38 -9.41
C MET A 63 -22.23 7.26 -8.33
N ILE A 64 -22.11 6.07 -7.70
CA ILE A 64 -21.06 5.77 -6.71
C ILE A 64 -19.68 5.91 -7.34
N ALA A 65 -19.44 5.29 -8.50
CA ALA A 65 -18.17 5.36 -9.22
C ALA A 65 -17.73 6.81 -9.51
N ARG A 66 -18.69 7.67 -9.89
CA ARG A 66 -18.45 9.10 -10.10
C ARG A 66 -18.08 9.84 -8.82
N LEU A 67 -18.77 9.56 -7.71
CA LEU A 67 -18.56 10.25 -6.43
C LEU A 67 -17.25 9.82 -5.76
N VAL A 68 -16.95 8.53 -5.80
CA VAL A 68 -15.76 7.93 -5.20
C VAL A 68 -14.54 8.02 -6.14
N LYS A 69 -14.75 8.49 -7.38
CA LYS A 69 -13.70 8.68 -8.41
C LYS A 69 -12.95 7.39 -8.76
N VAL A 70 -13.66 6.27 -8.78
CA VAL A 70 -13.14 4.95 -9.16
C VAL A 70 -13.95 4.39 -10.33
N ASN A 71 -13.48 3.30 -10.93
CA ASN A 71 -14.18 2.68 -12.06
C ASN A 71 -15.43 1.92 -11.58
N GLU A 72 -16.50 1.96 -12.36
CA GLU A 72 -17.74 1.18 -12.13
C GLU A 72 -17.45 -0.31 -11.92
N LYS A 73 -16.48 -0.87 -12.65
CA LYS A 73 -16.05 -2.27 -12.47
C LYS A 73 -15.47 -2.57 -11.09
N GLU A 74 -14.71 -1.64 -10.53
CA GLU A 74 -14.13 -1.79 -9.18
C GLU A 74 -15.22 -1.69 -8.11
N VAL A 75 -16.15 -0.74 -8.27
CA VAL A 75 -17.32 -0.62 -7.37
C VAL A 75 -18.15 -1.90 -7.39
N GLN A 76 -18.45 -2.42 -8.58
CA GLN A 76 -19.21 -3.67 -8.72
C GLN A 76 -18.50 -4.83 -8.04
N LYS A 77 -17.18 -4.97 -8.27
CA LYS A 77 -16.35 -6.00 -7.62
C LYS A 77 -16.42 -5.91 -6.09
N TRP A 78 -16.34 -4.70 -5.53
CA TRP A 78 -16.42 -4.51 -4.07
C TRP A 78 -17.78 -4.92 -3.51
N ILE A 79 -18.87 -4.57 -4.19
CA ILE A 79 -20.22 -4.95 -3.81
C ILE A 79 -20.38 -6.47 -3.86
N ASP A 80 -19.93 -7.10 -4.95
CA ASP A 80 -19.99 -8.56 -5.13
C ASP A 80 -19.20 -9.31 -4.05
N GLU A 81 -18.00 -8.82 -3.72
CA GLU A 81 -17.19 -9.35 -2.61
C GLU A 81 -17.91 -9.23 -1.26
N SER A 82 -18.54 -8.08 -0.98
CA SER A 82 -19.28 -7.85 0.26
C SER A 82 -20.49 -8.78 0.39
N LEU A 83 -21.26 -8.95 -0.69
CA LEU A 83 -22.38 -9.89 -0.75
C LEU A 83 -21.96 -11.35 -0.58
N CYS A 84 -20.74 -11.71 -1.01
CA CYS A 84 -20.17 -13.05 -0.81
C CYS A 84 -19.83 -13.32 0.66
N VAL A 85 -19.34 -12.31 1.39
CA VAL A 85 -18.98 -12.43 2.81
C VAL A 85 -20.22 -12.53 3.72
N MET A 86 -21.36 -12.00 3.28
CA MET A 86 -22.62 -12.03 4.06
C MET A 86 -23.49 -13.29 3.84
N LYS A 87 -23.07 -14.23 2.98
CA LYS A 87 -23.74 -15.53 2.77
C LYS A 87 -23.21 -16.60 3.72
#